data_AF-A0A8S1ZNY3-F1
#
_entry.id   AF-A0A8S1ZNY3-F1
#
_cell.length_a   1.000
_cell.length_b   1.000
_cell.length_c   1.000
_cell.angle_alpha   90.00
_cell.angle_beta   90.00
_cell.angle_gamma   90.00
#
_symmetry.space_group_name_H-M   'P 1'
#
loop_
_entity.id
_entity.type
_entity.pdbx_description
1 polymer ?
#
loop_
_entity_poly.entity_id
_entity_poly.type
_entity_poly.pdbx_seq_one_letter_code
_entity_poly.pdbx_strand_id
1 'polypeptide(L)'
;MRVSRRWIKWLVPGFLLWKPEDPGYERPAYRDWTEEEDEPKYSPEEELALLDKQILASDGFDIDHTHFRCVFNYHLADLDSDEFAEEPTETTRDLLERLSRKALDDYNQESRTKFEFVKVVKANFHWCCAFMFLITFEVVDPYDNLIKLFQTRVRHATDIVTEYVFCRPKPNQEGISNLVLFSI
;
A
#
# COMPACT_ATOMS: atom_id res chain seq x y z
N MET A 1 28.08 -4.34 2.49
CA MET A 1 27.24 -3.26 1.93
C MET A 1 26.20 -2.85 2.97
N ARG A 2 26.16 -1.57 3.39
CA ARG A 2 25.08 -1.07 4.25
C ARG A 2 23.88 -0.77 3.35
N VAL A 3 22.81 -1.58 3.45
CA VAL A 3 21.50 -1.21 2.90
C VAL A 3 21.10 0.08 3.61
N SER A 4 21.10 1.19 2.87
CA SER A 4 20.69 2.48 3.40
C SER A 4 19.23 2.37 3.86
N ARG A 5 18.98 2.53 5.16
CA ARG A 5 17.64 2.55 5.79
C ARG A 5 16.77 3.76 5.37
N ARG A 6 17.05 4.38 4.21
CA ARG A 6 16.34 5.57 3.70
C ARG A 6 14.82 5.33 3.57
N TRP A 7 14.39 4.12 3.25
CA TRP A 7 12.96 3.80 3.13
C TRP A 7 12.20 3.84 4.47
N ILE A 8 12.88 3.63 5.61
CA ILE A 8 12.27 3.77 6.94
C ILE A 8 11.83 5.21 7.20
N LYS A 9 12.50 6.21 6.58
CA LYS A 9 12.13 7.63 6.74
C LYS A 9 10.72 7.95 6.22
N TRP A 10 10.16 7.10 5.38
CA TRP A 10 8.86 7.30 4.74
C TRP A 10 7.74 6.48 5.38
N LEU A 11 8.05 5.66 6.40
CA LEU A 11 7.05 4.98 7.22
C LEU A 11 6.59 5.93 8.33
N VAL A 12 5.32 6.27 8.33
CA VAL A 12 4.71 7.18 9.32
C VAL A 12 3.96 6.33 10.35
N PRO A 13 4.07 6.61 11.67
CA PRO A 13 3.24 5.93 12.66
C PRO A 13 1.74 6.23 12.42
N GLY A 14 0.88 5.39 12.95
CA GLY A 14 -0.55 5.66 12.99
C GLY A 14 -0.83 6.90 13.84
N PHE A 15 -1.79 7.71 13.42
CA PHE A 15 -2.38 8.72 14.28
C PHE A 15 -3.83 8.99 13.90
N LEU A 16 -4.61 9.31 14.93
CA LEU A 16 -6.03 9.60 14.83
C LEU A 16 -6.27 10.96 14.16
N LEU A 17 -7.09 10.98 13.12
CA LEU A 17 -7.60 12.20 12.48
C LEU A 17 -8.96 12.58 13.05
N TRP A 18 -9.90 11.63 13.05
CA TRP A 18 -11.29 11.87 13.43
C TRP A 18 -11.90 10.68 14.19
N LYS A 19 -12.66 10.98 15.23
CA LYS A 19 -13.58 10.06 15.90
C LYS A 19 -14.98 10.18 15.32
N PRO A 20 -15.82 9.14 15.42
CA PRO A 20 -17.23 9.22 14.99
C PRO A 20 -18.02 10.39 15.58
N GLU A 21 -17.65 10.85 16.77
CA GLU A 21 -18.32 11.97 17.46
C GLU A 21 -17.80 13.36 17.03
N ASP A 22 -16.71 13.43 16.26
CA ASP A 22 -16.08 14.70 15.91
C ASP A 22 -16.86 15.46 14.82
N PRO A 23 -16.96 16.81 14.91
CA PRO A 23 -17.56 17.61 13.85
C PRO A 23 -16.73 17.53 12.56
N GLY A 24 -17.25 16.89 11.52
CA GLY A 24 -16.54 16.66 10.26
C GLY A 24 -16.06 15.23 10.05
N TYR A 25 -16.45 14.30 10.94
CA TYR A 25 -16.31 12.88 10.67
C TYR A 25 -17.06 12.50 9.39
N GLU A 26 -16.31 12.00 8.41
CA GLU A 26 -16.83 11.33 7.25
C GLU A 26 -16.50 9.85 7.37
N ARG A 27 -17.54 9.01 7.34
CA ARG A 27 -17.36 7.56 7.40
C ARG A 27 -16.55 7.13 6.17
N PRO A 28 -15.42 6.43 6.34
CA PRO A 28 -14.65 5.98 5.19
C PRO A 28 -15.46 5.05 4.27
N ALA A 29 -15.42 5.33 2.97
CA ALA A 29 -16.22 4.65 1.96
C ALA A 29 -15.70 3.26 1.56
N TYR A 30 -14.63 2.77 2.19
CA TYR A 30 -13.97 1.52 1.78
C TYR A 30 -14.77 0.24 2.05
N ARG A 31 -16.01 0.33 2.57
CA ARG A 31 -16.90 -0.83 2.81
C ARG A 31 -18.37 -0.43 2.95
N ASP A 32 -19.26 -1.33 2.53
CA ASP A 32 -20.68 -1.32 2.91
C ASP A 32 -20.85 -1.86 4.33
N TRP A 33 -20.96 -0.96 5.31
CA TRP A 33 -21.11 -1.30 6.73
C TRP A 33 -22.51 -1.83 7.04
N THR A 34 -22.59 -2.90 7.83
CA THR A 34 -23.85 -3.36 8.44
C THR A 34 -24.09 -2.70 9.80
N GLU A 35 -25.35 -2.61 10.27
CA GLU A 35 -25.69 -2.02 11.59
C GLU A 35 -24.99 -2.73 12.76
N GLU A 36 -24.77 -4.05 12.67
CA GLU A 36 -24.06 -4.85 13.69
C GLU A 36 -22.55 -4.54 13.71
N GLU A 37 -21.97 -4.10 12.59
CA GLU A 37 -20.58 -3.65 12.50
C GLU A 37 -20.40 -2.21 13.00
N ASP A 38 -21.48 -1.49 13.27
CA ASP A 38 -21.45 -0.12 13.82
C ASP A 38 -21.27 -0.12 15.35
N GLU A 39 -21.49 -1.24 16.04
CA GLU A 39 -21.17 -1.34 17.46
C GLU A 39 -19.64 -1.28 17.70
N PRO A 40 -19.15 -0.42 18.62
CA PRO A 40 -17.73 -0.27 18.84
C PRO A 40 -17.14 -1.53 19.46
N LYS A 41 -16.29 -2.22 18.71
CA LYS A 41 -15.54 -3.40 19.19
C LYS A 41 -14.33 -3.01 20.05
N TYR A 42 -13.79 -1.82 19.81
CA TYR A 42 -12.57 -1.30 20.41
C TYR A 42 -12.74 0.18 20.78
N SER A 43 -11.97 0.65 21.75
CA SER A 43 -11.80 2.09 21.97
C SER A 43 -10.93 2.72 20.87
N PRO A 44 -10.99 4.05 20.63
CA PRO A 44 -10.10 4.71 19.68
C PRO A 44 -8.60 4.45 19.93
N GLU A 45 -8.20 4.31 21.19
CA GLU A 45 -6.81 3.99 21.58
C GLU A 45 -6.43 2.55 21.22
N GLU A 46 -7.37 1.61 21.36
CA GLU A 46 -7.18 0.21 20.95
C GLU A 46 -7.15 0.07 19.42
N GLU A 47 -8.01 0.81 18.70
CA GLU A 47 -7.97 0.88 17.24
C GLU A 47 -6.62 1.44 16.76
N LEU A 48 -6.13 2.53 17.36
CA LEU A 48 -4.82 3.10 17.05
C LEU A 48 -3.67 2.12 17.32
N ALA A 49 -3.70 1.42 18.45
CA ALA A 49 -2.69 0.41 18.78
C ALA A 49 -2.71 -0.78 17.80
N LEU A 50 -3.90 -1.18 17.34
CA LEU A 50 -4.07 -2.21 16.31
C LEU A 50 -3.51 -1.74 14.96
N LEU A 51 -3.82 -0.50 14.55
CA LEU A 51 -3.26 0.11 13.35
C LEU A 51 -1.72 0.14 13.40
N ASP A 52 -1.14 0.66 14.49
CA ASP A 52 0.33 0.73 14.64
C ASP A 52 0.98 -0.65 14.54
N LYS A 53 0.37 -1.66 15.16
CA LYS A 53 0.83 -3.05 15.06
C LYS A 53 0.84 -3.53 13.61
N GLN A 54 -0.21 -3.24 12.84
CA GLN A 54 -0.34 -3.64 11.44
C GLN A 54 0.63 -2.87 10.52
N ILE A 55 0.82 -1.57 10.75
CA ILE A 55 1.81 -0.75 10.05
C ILE A 55 3.21 -1.32 10.25
N LEU A 56 3.61 -1.59 11.48
CA LEU A 56 4.95 -2.12 11.80
C LEU A 56 5.16 -3.53 11.25
N ALA A 57 4.12 -4.38 11.26
CA ALA A 57 4.23 -5.75 10.79
C ALA A 57 4.35 -5.85 9.25
N SER A 58 3.73 -4.92 8.53
CA SER A 58 3.59 -5.00 7.07
C SER A 58 4.30 -3.89 6.31
N ASP A 59 5.02 -3.00 7.00
CA ASP A 59 5.49 -1.72 6.46
C ASP A 59 4.34 -0.84 5.90
N GLY A 60 3.13 -0.97 6.45
CA GLY A 60 1.92 -0.23 6.06
C GLY A 60 1.14 -0.81 4.87
N PHE A 61 1.58 -1.93 4.28
CA PHE A 61 0.92 -2.53 3.11
C PHE A 61 -0.31 -3.38 3.44
N ASP A 62 -0.36 -3.97 4.63
CA ASP A 62 -1.43 -4.84 5.07
C ASP A 62 -2.08 -4.24 6.31
N ILE A 63 -3.17 -3.53 6.07
CA ILE A 63 -4.02 -2.93 7.08
C ILE A 63 -5.43 -3.48 6.88
N ASP A 64 -6.03 -3.99 7.95
CA ASP A 64 -7.40 -4.43 8.01
C ASP A 64 -8.28 -3.31 8.54
N HIS A 65 -8.84 -2.54 7.60
CA HIS A 65 -9.67 -1.38 7.89
C HIS A 65 -11.06 -1.75 8.42
N THR A 66 -11.45 -3.03 8.41
CA THR A 66 -12.79 -3.46 8.85
C THR A 66 -13.03 -3.31 10.36
N HIS A 67 -11.95 -3.10 11.12
CA HIS A 67 -11.98 -2.97 12.57
C HIS A 67 -11.95 -1.51 13.04
N PHE A 68 -11.88 -0.53 12.13
CA PHE A 68 -11.68 0.87 12.49
C PHE A 68 -12.94 1.70 12.24
N ARG A 69 -13.49 2.25 13.31
CA ARG A 69 -14.52 3.29 13.21
C ARG A 69 -13.91 4.67 13.12
N CYS A 70 -12.76 4.87 13.75
CA CYS A 70 -11.98 6.09 13.66
C CYS A 70 -11.35 6.26 12.27
N VAL A 71 -11.15 7.52 11.87
CA VAL A 71 -10.37 7.87 10.69
C VAL A 71 -8.93 8.08 11.12
N PHE A 72 -8.01 7.32 10.54
CA PHE A 72 -6.58 7.44 10.76
C PHE A 72 -5.86 7.94 9.50
N ASN A 73 -4.58 8.27 9.63
CA ASN A 73 -3.76 8.79 8.53
C ASN A 73 -3.45 7.80 7.39
N TYR A 74 -3.71 6.50 7.58
CA TYR A 74 -3.61 5.49 6.53
C TYR A 74 -5.00 5.14 6.03
N HIS A 75 -5.18 5.19 4.72
CA HIS A 75 -6.45 4.93 4.05
C HIS A 75 -6.29 3.81 3.01
N LEU A 76 -7.34 3.04 2.81
CA LEU A 76 -7.45 2.14 1.67
C LEU A 76 -7.81 2.96 0.43
N ALA A 77 -7.03 2.83 -0.64
CA ALA A 77 -7.38 3.45 -1.92
C ALA A 77 -8.58 2.70 -2.53
N ASP A 78 -9.63 3.44 -2.87
CA ASP A 78 -10.67 2.92 -3.75
C ASP A 78 -10.11 2.87 -5.18
N LEU A 79 -10.03 1.66 -5.74
CA LEU A 79 -9.42 1.45 -7.05
C LEU A 79 -10.33 1.93 -8.19
N ASP A 80 -11.64 1.96 -7.98
CA ASP A 80 -12.61 2.29 -9.02
C ASP A 80 -13.05 3.77 -8.93
N SER A 81 -12.53 4.53 -7.96
CA SER A 81 -12.73 5.97 -7.85
C SER A 81 -11.83 6.77 -8.80
N ASP A 82 -12.11 8.05 -8.95
CA ASP A 82 -11.30 9.04 -9.67
C ASP A 82 -10.46 9.94 -8.72
N GLU A 83 -10.37 9.58 -7.44
CA GLU A 83 -9.72 10.40 -6.39
C GLU A 83 -8.28 10.82 -6.75
N PHE A 84 -7.54 9.91 -7.38
CA PHE A 84 -6.16 10.13 -7.80
C PHE A 84 -5.98 10.14 -9.32
N ALA A 85 -7.06 10.26 -10.09
CA ALA A 85 -7.00 10.31 -11.54
C ALA A 85 -6.15 11.52 -11.99
N GLU A 86 -5.19 11.30 -12.90
CA GLU A 86 -4.46 12.39 -13.57
C GLU A 86 -5.22 12.87 -14.82
N GLU A 87 -6.10 12.04 -15.39
CA GLU A 87 -6.91 12.34 -16.58
C GLU A 87 -8.41 12.07 -16.35
N PRO A 88 -9.33 12.76 -17.06
CA PRO A 88 -10.78 12.68 -16.80
C PRO A 88 -11.44 11.30 -16.95
N THR A 89 -10.77 10.32 -17.55
CA THR A 89 -11.26 8.95 -17.71
C THR A 89 -10.40 7.92 -16.98
N GLU A 90 -9.37 8.36 -16.26
CA GLU A 90 -8.48 7.51 -15.48
C GLU A 90 -9.16 7.20 -14.13
N THR A 91 -9.05 5.95 -13.69
CA THR A 91 -9.40 5.56 -12.32
C THR A 91 -8.15 5.58 -11.45
N THR A 92 -8.30 5.61 -10.14
CA THR A 92 -7.20 5.37 -9.19
C THR A 92 -6.43 4.10 -9.54
N ARG A 93 -7.11 3.04 -9.99
CA ARG A 93 -6.47 1.81 -10.47
C ARG A 93 -5.47 2.07 -11.58
N ASP A 94 -5.84 2.83 -12.61
CA ASP A 94 -5.00 3.08 -13.78
C ASP A 94 -3.70 3.80 -13.39
N LEU A 95 -3.77 4.81 -12.51
CA LEU A 95 -2.59 5.45 -11.93
C LEU A 95 -1.71 4.41 -11.22
N LEU A 96 -2.29 3.63 -10.31
CA LEU A 96 -1.54 2.67 -9.50
C LEU A 96 -0.93 1.56 -10.35
N GLU A 97 -1.56 1.14 -11.45
CA GLU A 97 -0.98 0.22 -12.42
C GLU A 97 0.25 0.84 -13.12
N ARG A 98 0.15 2.09 -13.58
CA ARG A 98 1.27 2.80 -14.22
C ARG A 98 2.46 2.93 -13.28
N LEU A 99 2.23 3.32 -12.03
CA LEU A 99 3.27 3.37 -11.00
C LEU A 99 3.88 1.98 -10.73
N SER A 100 3.04 0.94 -10.64
CA SER A 100 3.50 -0.43 -10.39
C SER A 100 4.34 -1.00 -11.53
N ARG A 101 3.93 -0.79 -12.78
CA ARG A 101 4.69 -1.22 -13.97
C ARG A 101 6.07 -0.59 -14.00
N LYS A 102 6.17 0.73 -13.81
CA LYS A 102 7.46 1.42 -13.78
C LYS A 102 8.35 0.95 -12.63
N ALA A 103 7.78 0.73 -11.44
CA ALA A 103 8.52 0.20 -10.29
C ALA A 103 9.02 -1.23 -10.53
N LEU A 104 8.24 -2.06 -11.23
CA LEU A 104 8.62 -3.42 -11.60
C LEU A 104 9.71 -3.42 -12.68
N ASP A 105 9.63 -2.52 -13.66
CA ASP A 105 10.66 -2.36 -14.70
C ASP A 105 12.02 -2.00 -14.09
N ASP A 106 12.04 -1.05 -13.15
CA ASP A 106 13.25 -0.68 -12.41
C ASP A 106 13.81 -1.88 -11.62
N TYR A 107 12.94 -2.61 -10.91
CA TYR A 107 13.33 -3.82 -10.19
C TYR A 107 13.91 -4.90 -11.12
N ASN A 108 13.27 -5.13 -12.27
CA ASN A 108 13.71 -6.10 -13.28
C ASN A 108 15.08 -5.73 -13.84
N GLN A 109 15.31 -4.45 -14.13
CA GLN A 109 16.59 -3.96 -14.61
C GLN A 109 17.70 -4.15 -13.57
N GLU A 110 17.43 -3.78 -12.31
CA GLU A 110 18.41 -3.88 -11.22
C GLU A 110 18.72 -5.33 -10.82
N SER A 111 17.68 -6.17 -10.76
CA SER A 111 17.77 -7.57 -10.32
C SER A 111 18.04 -8.55 -11.46
N ARG A 112 18.07 -8.08 -12.72
CA ARG A 112 18.19 -8.91 -13.93
C ARG A 112 17.10 -9.98 -14.05
N THR A 113 15.87 -9.62 -13.69
CA THR A 113 14.68 -10.47 -13.78
C THR A 113 13.79 -10.02 -14.94
N LYS A 114 12.69 -10.74 -15.17
CA LYS A 114 11.74 -10.48 -16.28
C LYS A 114 10.30 -10.65 -15.85
N PHE A 115 9.98 -10.31 -14.60
CA PHE A 115 8.60 -10.42 -14.10
C PHE A 115 7.66 -9.55 -14.94
N GLU A 116 6.49 -10.08 -15.26
CA GLU A 116 5.47 -9.40 -16.06
C GLU A 116 4.33 -8.95 -15.16
N PHE A 117 3.95 -7.67 -15.23
CA PHE A 117 2.84 -7.14 -14.43
C PHE A 117 1.49 -7.74 -14.84
N VAL A 118 0.65 -8.08 -13.87
CA VAL A 118 -0.72 -8.59 -14.08
C VAL A 118 -1.75 -7.53 -13.73
N LYS A 119 -1.87 -7.18 -12.43
CA LYS A 119 -2.87 -6.23 -11.92
C LYS A 119 -2.50 -5.70 -10.54
N VAL A 120 -3.03 -4.53 -10.17
CA VAL A 120 -3.04 -4.08 -8.77
C VAL A 120 -4.10 -4.87 -7.98
N VAL A 121 -3.70 -5.36 -6.79
CA VAL A 121 -4.59 -6.10 -5.88
C VAL A 121 -5.23 -5.14 -4.87
N LYS A 122 -4.41 -4.29 -4.25
CA LYS A 122 -4.83 -3.28 -3.27
C LYS A 122 -3.73 -2.23 -3.08
N ALA A 123 -4.10 -1.07 -2.56
CA ALA A 123 -3.13 -0.09 -2.11
C ALA A 123 -3.63 0.62 -0.85
N ASN A 124 -2.74 0.78 0.13
CA ASN A 124 -2.93 1.79 1.16
C ASN A 124 -2.23 3.08 0.74
N PHE A 125 -2.65 4.21 1.30
CA PHE A 125 -1.95 5.47 1.17
C PHE A 125 -1.97 6.29 2.45
N HIS A 126 -0.98 7.16 2.60
CA HIS A 126 -0.94 8.21 3.62
C HIS A 126 -0.31 9.49 3.06
N TRP A 127 -0.60 10.63 3.69
CA TRP A 127 0.00 11.91 3.28
C TRP A 127 1.39 12.11 3.90
N CYS A 128 2.39 12.39 3.06
CA CYS A 128 3.76 12.73 3.48
C CYS A 128 4.41 13.73 2.49
N CYS A 129 3.96 14.99 2.52
CA CYS A 129 4.35 16.05 1.56
C CYS A 129 4.08 15.70 0.09
N ALA A 130 3.24 14.69 -0.14
CA ALA A 130 2.73 14.07 -1.38
C ALA A 130 2.00 12.78 -0.93
N PHE A 131 1.28 12.11 -1.81
CA PHE A 131 0.72 10.80 -1.48
C PHE A 131 1.82 9.75 -1.44
N MET A 132 1.87 9.00 -0.35
CA MET A 132 2.72 7.81 -0.24
C MET A 132 1.86 6.59 -0.50
N PHE A 133 1.92 6.04 -1.71
CA PHE A 133 1.21 4.83 -2.08
C PHE A 133 2.01 3.59 -1.64
N LEU A 134 1.32 2.64 -1.03
CA LEU A 134 1.81 1.33 -0.60
C LEU A 134 1.04 0.26 -1.37
N ILE A 135 1.52 -0.04 -2.57
CA ILE A 135 0.79 -0.80 -3.59
C ILE A 135 1.20 -2.27 -3.52
N THR A 136 0.22 -3.17 -3.45
CA THR A 136 0.41 -4.61 -3.64
C THR A 136 -0.17 -5.02 -4.98
N PHE A 137 0.60 -5.72 -5.81
CA PHE A 137 0.22 -6.10 -7.18
C PHE A 137 0.69 -7.51 -7.52
N GLU A 138 0.03 -8.13 -8.50
CA GLU A 138 0.38 -9.44 -9.03
C GLU A 138 1.36 -9.31 -10.21
N VAL A 139 2.30 -10.26 -10.29
CA VAL A 139 3.19 -10.46 -11.42
C VAL A 139 3.21 -11.92 -11.82
N VAL A 140 3.53 -12.21 -13.09
CA VAL A 140 3.91 -13.54 -13.55
C VAL A 140 5.44 -13.62 -13.63
N ASP A 141 6.01 -14.69 -13.11
CA ASP A 141 7.40 -15.02 -13.39
C ASP A 141 7.47 -15.87 -14.67
N PRO A 142 8.12 -15.42 -15.76
CA PRO A 142 8.18 -16.19 -16.99
C PRO A 142 9.00 -17.48 -16.86
N TYR A 143 9.75 -17.67 -15.77
CA TYR A 143 10.50 -18.90 -15.52
C TYR A 143 9.62 -20.07 -15.09
N ASP A 144 8.67 -19.84 -14.18
CA ASP A 144 7.79 -20.89 -13.62
C ASP A 144 6.30 -20.70 -13.99
N ASN A 145 5.96 -19.57 -14.62
CA ASN A 145 4.60 -19.13 -14.97
C ASN A 145 3.65 -19.03 -13.76
N LEU A 146 4.20 -18.84 -12.56
CA LEU A 146 3.42 -18.67 -11.34
C LEU A 146 3.12 -17.19 -11.08
N ILE A 147 1.92 -16.95 -10.54
CA ILE A 147 1.52 -15.64 -10.02
C ILE A 147 2.22 -15.41 -8.68
N LYS A 148 2.88 -14.25 -8.55
CA LYS A 148 3.56 -13.81 -7.33
C LYS A 148 3.08 -12.39 -7.00
N LEU A 149 2.95 -12.07 -5.72
CA LEU A 149 2.69 -10.69 -5.28
C LEU A 149 3.98 -9.92 -5.10
N PHE A 150 3.97 -8.70 -5.60
CA PHE A 150 4.98 -7.69 -5.35
C PHE A 150 4.37 -6.53 -4.55
N GLN A 151 5.27 -5.77 -3.93
CA GLN A 151 4.96 -4.57 -3.17
C GLN A 151 5.86 -3.44 -3.63
N THR A 152 5.28 -2.28 -3.93
CA THR A 152 6.01 -1.06 -4.22
C THR A 152 5.55 0.09 -3.34
N ARG A 153 6.51 0.92 -2.91
CA ARG A 153 6.24 2.18 -2.22
C ARG A 153 6.62 3.33 -3.12
N VAL A 154 5.66 4.20 -3.41
CA VAL A 154 5.84 5.33 -4.33
C VAL A 154 5.33 6.61 -3.68
N ARG A 155 6.19 7.63 -3.64
CA ARG A 155 5.77 8.99 -3.27
C ARG A 155 5.40 9.73 -4.54
N HIS A 156 4.14 10.14 -4.67
CA HIS A 156 3.61 10.71 -5.90
C HIS A 156 2.71 11.91 -5.63
N ALA A 157 2.89 12.95 -6.43
CA ALA A 157 1.96 14.04 -6.62
C ALA A 157 2.10 14.54 -8.05
N THR A 158 0.99 14.57 -8.79
CA THR A 158 0.92 14.97 -10.20
C THR A 158 1.66 16.27 -10.44
N ASP A 159 2.47 16.31 -11.50
CA ASP A 159 3.32 17.45 -11.91
C ASP A 159 4.35 17.96 -10.88
N ILE A 160 4.47 17.32 -9.72
CA ILE A 160 5.34 17.78 -8.62
C ILE A 160 6.46 16.78 -8.35
N VAL A 161 6.12 15.53 -8.05
CA VAL A 161 7.10 14.51 -7.67
C VAL A 161 6.60 13.12 -7.99
N THR A 162 7.50 12.27 -8.47
CA THR A 162 7.31 10.81 -8.45
C THR A 162 8.63 10.17 -8.03
N GLU A 163 8.65 9.60 -6.84
CA GLU A 163 9.82 8.94 -6.26
C GLU A 163 9.46 7.48 -5.96
N TYR A 164 10.10 6.56 -6.68
CA TYR A 164 10.02 5.12 -6.44
C TYR A 164 10.94 4.78 -5.26
N VAL A 165 10.36 4.56 -4.08
CA VAL A 165 11.12 4.34 -2.84
C VAL A 165 11.74 2.94 -2.83
N PHE A 166 10.94 1.92 -3.18
CA PHE A 166 11.40 0.56 -3.45
C PHE A 166 10.30 -0.25 -4.15
N CYS A 167 10.72 -1.35 -4.78
CA CYS A 167 9.87 -2.43 -5.27
C CYS A 167 10.49 -3.77 -4.82
N ARG A 168 9.67 -4.73 -4.36
CA ARG A 168 10.14 -6.04 -3.87
C ARG A 168 9.06 -7.12 -4.01
N PRO A 169 9.42 -8.41 -4.05
CA PRO A 169 8.48 -9.49 -3.73
C PRO A 169 7.84 -9.26 -2.36
N LYS A 170 6.54 -9.56 -2.22
CA LYS A 170 5.87 -9.45 -0.91
C LYS A 170 6.57 -10.42 0.08
N PRO A 171 6.91 -9.99 1.30
CA PRO A 171 7.51 -10.89 2.28
C PRO A 171 6.59 -12.06 2.66
N ASN A 172 7.18 -13.20 3.03
CA ASN A 172 6.48 -14.36 3.61
C ASN A 172 5.35 -14.95 2.74
N GLN A 173 5.51 -14.90 1.41
CA GLN A 173 4.60 -15.59 0.49
C GLN A 173 4.85 -17.09 0.55
N GLU A 174 3.77 -17.86 0.69
CA GLU A 174 3.84 -19.31 0.58
C GLU A 174 4.37 -19.68 -0.82
N GLY A 175 5.49 -20.42 -0.88
CA GLY A 175 6.09 -20.89 -2.13
C GLY A 175 7.34 -20.14 -2.62
N ILE A 176 7.73 -19.01 -2.00
CA ILE A 176 9.02 -18.33 -2.31
C ILE A 176 10.00 -18.56 -1.17
N SER A 177 10.67 -19.70 -1.18
CA SER A 177 11.84 -19.92 -0.32
C SER A 177 12.90 -18.87 -0.63
N ASN A 178 13.42 -18.19 0.40
CA ASN A 178 14.51 -17.21 0.37
C ASN A 178 15.68 -17.62 -0.56
N LEU A 179 15.60 -17.30 -1.85
CA LEU A 179 16.64 -17.50 -2.84
C LEU A 179 17.28 -16.15 -3.21
N VAL A 180 17.64 -15.35 -2.21
CA VAL A 180 18.58 -14.24 -2.40
C VAL A 180 19.46 -14.07 -1.15
N LEU A 181 20.08 -15.16 -0.69
CA LEU A 181 21.31 -15.08 0.10
C LEU A 181 22.28 -16.09 -0.53
N PHE A 182 23.51 -15.65 -0.74
CA PHE A 182 24.62 -16.30 -1.46
C PHE A 182 24.69 -16.02 -2.97
N SER A 183 25.25 -14.86 -3.29
CA SER A 183 26.27 -14.79 -4.33
C SER A 183 27.57 -14.33 -3.66
N ILE A 184 28.61 -15.11 -3.92
CA ILE A 184 29.97 -15.09 -3.38
C ILE A 184 30.70 -13.81 -3.82
#